data_AF-A0A0J9TZY3-F1
#
_entry.id   AF-A0A0J9TZY3-F1
#
_cell.length_a   1.000
_cell.length_b   1.000
_cell.length_c   1.000
_cell.angle_alpha   90.00
_cell.angle_beta   90.00
_cell.angle_gamma   90.00
#
_symmetry.space_group_name_H-M   'P 1'
#
loop_
_entity.id
_entity.type
_entity.pdbx_description
1 polymer ?
#
loop_
_entity_poly.entity_id
_entity_poly.type
_entity_poly.pdbx_seq_one_letter_code
_entity_poly.pdbx_strand_id
1 'polypeptide(L)'
;MGEILGQSELDLLNTINNYNSFDKDKNNCAFYPRVIEAKHRLDGHFWKNNISDQLLNALCYVYIREKNKTKNENLCNYLYYWLGSKVLTNLRLKYFFFEVIKEIYDILSEGEPGKVCNRVEYSIYHDNFHKYKLVYDLSEDYNTYKSHFIKPNPSCDKDYEDAIKSYKLLYKKLRNECTIERTNYYDHYCDVFNKYFTQDKNDEISSWTCKLRETDKQDQQLEKEPREEAPKKHIQEELTAGRVRIQEDSYAPARSWINKLLGMNKITNRNPYANQELMADFYQPEDFYSERDRYNIMYNPE
;
A
#
# COMPACT_ATOMS: atom_id res chain seq x y z
N MET A 1 0.96 -23.85 24.24
CA MET A 1 1.31 -23.74 22.81
C MET A 1 1.71 -22.29 22.56
N GLY A 2 2.73 -22.00 21.76
CA GLY A 2 3.08 -20.61 21.43
C GLY A 2 2.05 -20.00 20.49
N GLU A 3 1.82 -18.70 20.62
CA GLU A 3 1.10 -17.90 19.62
C GLU A 3 1.87 -17.95 18.29
N ILE A 4 1.13 -18.07 17.18
CA ILE A 4 1.69 -18.20 15.83
C ILE A 4 1.28 -16.96 15.06
N LEU A 5 2.25 -16.26 14.50
CA LEU A 5 2.01 -15.03 13.74
C LEU A 5 1.51 -15.37 12.33
N GLY A 6 0.34 -14.89 11.98
CA GLY A 6 -0.34 -15.13 10.71
C GLY A 6 -1.24 -13.98 10.29
N GLN A 7 -2.26 -14.28 9.49
CA GLN A 7 -3.17 -13.26 8.96
C GLN A 7 -3.94 -12.51 10.07
N SER A 8 -4.25 -13.13 11.21
CA SER A 8 -4.91 -12.45 12.34
C SER A 8 -4.06 -11.31 12.90
N GLU A 9 -2.76 -11.49 13.01
CA GLU A 9 -1.83 -10.48 13.53
C GLU A 9 -1.49 -9.42 12.48
N LEU A 10 -1.57 -9.77 11.19
CA LEU A 10 -1.55 -8.78 10.10
C LEU A 10 -2.82 -7.92 10.09
N ASP A 11 -3.99 -8.50 10.33
CA ASP A 11 -5.26 -7.75 10.37
C ASP A 11 -5.33 -6.77 11.55
N LEU A 12 -4.44 -6.89 12.56
CA LEU A 12 -4.25 -5.94 13.66
C LEU A 12 -3.33 -4.75 13.32
N LEU A 13 -2.74 -4.68 12.12
CA LEU A 13 -1.95 -3.53 11.68
C LEU A 13 -2.79 -2.24 11.65
N ASN A 14 -2.20 -1.13 12.11
CA ASN A 14 -2.93 0.13 12.30
C ASN A 14 -3.35 0.73 10.95
N THR A 15 -2.51 0.60 9.92
CA THR A 15 -2.84 1.00 8.55
C THR A 15 -4.00 0.19 7.99
N ILE A 16 -4.01 -1.13 8.18
CA ILE A 16 -5.08 -2.02 7.70
C ILE A 16 -6.41 -1.66 8.36
N ASN A 17 -6.42 -1.51 9.69
CA ASN A 17 -7.64 -1.17 10.43
C ASN A 17 -8.20 0.20 10.05
N ASN A 18 -7.37 1.24 10.02
CA ASN A 18 -7.83 2.58 9.72
C ASN A 18 -8.20 2.78 8.25
N TYR A 19 -7.41 2.26 7.29
CA TYR A 19 -7.73 2.40 5.86
C TYR A 19 -8.97 1.59 5.45
N ASN A 20 -9.17 0.38 5.97
CA ASN A 20 -10.39 -0.38 5.71
C ASN A 20 -11.65 0.31 6.26
N SER A 21 -11.50 1.14 7.30
CA SER A 21 -12.64 1.78 7.96
C SER A 21 -13.37 2.81 7.07
N PHE A 22 -12.64 3.51 6.20
CA PHE A 22 -13.22 4.44 5.20
C PHE A 22 -13.99 3.75 4.07
N ASP A 23 -13.67 2.48 3.79
CA ASP A 23 -14.30 1.67 2.73
C ASP A 23 -15.47 0.79 3.23
N LYS A 24 -15.75 0.78 4.55
CA LYS A 24 -16.66 -0.19 5.19
C LYS A 24 -18.15 0.11 4.98
N ASP A 25 -18.63 1.21 5.55
CA ASP A 25 -20.04 1.59 5.57
C ASP A 25 -20.30 2.62 4.46
N LYS A 26 -21.41 2.50 3.70
CA LYS A 26 -21.64 3.28 2.46
C LYS A 26 -22.59 4.48 2.58
N ASN A 27 -23.23 4.65 3.75
CA ASN A 27 -24.29 5.65 3.97
C ASN A 27 -23.91 6.66 5.09
N ASN A 28 -22.62 6.90 5.31
CA ASN A 28 -22.15 7.76 6.41
C ASN A 28 -22.68 9.21 6.29
N CYS A 29 -22.98 9.67 5.06
CA CYS A 29 -23.44 11.04 4.81
C CYS A 29 -24.92 11.31 5.12
N ALA A 30 -25.70 10.33 5.62
CA ALA A 30 -27.14 10.47 5.84
C ALA A 30 -27.55 11.69 6.71
N PHE A 31 -26.65 12.17 7.57
CA PHE A 31 -26.87 13.33 8.45
C PHE A 31 -26.05 14.57 8.07
N TYR A 32 -25.38 14.58 6.91
CA TYR A 32 -24.46 15.65 6.47
C TYR A 32 -24.84 16.19 5.08
N PRO A 33 -26.03 16.82 4.92
CA PRO A 33 -26.55 17.24 3.62
C PRO A 33 -25.62 18.22 2.87
N ARG A 34 -24.96 19.15 3.58
CA ARG A 34 -24.00 20.08 2.95
C ARG A 34 -22.85 19.37 2.24
N VAL A 35 -22.35 18.26 2.81
CA VAL A 35 -21.28 17.45 2.17
C VAL A 35 -21.80 16.77 0.89
N ILE A 36 -23.06 16.34 0.88
CA ILE A 36 -23.72 15.76 -0.30
C ILE A 36 -23.94 16.85 -1.37
N GLU A 37 -24.43 18.02 -0.97
CA GLU A 37 -24.64 19.17 -1.87
C GLU A 37 -23.32 19.61 -2.51
N ALA A 38 -22.24 19.69 -1.72
CA ALA A 38 -20.91 20.07 -2.18
C ALA A 38 -20.24 19.04 -3.11
N LYS A 39 -20.83 17.85 -3.34
CA LYS A 39 -20.34 16.84 -4.30
C LYS A 39 -20.03 17.41 -5.68
N HIS A 40 -20.86 18.33 -6.16
CA HIS A 40 -20.75 18.93 -7.49
C HIS A 40 -19.40 19.64 -7.73
N ARG A 41 -18.70 20.05 -6.66
CA ARG A 41 -17.36 20.64 -6.70
C ARG A 41 -16.30 19.64 -7.15
N LEU A 42 -16.56 18.34 -6.97
CA LEU A 42 -15.73 17.25 -7.50
C LEU A 42 -16.23 16.74 -8.86
N ASP A 43 -17.33 17.27 -9.42
CA ASP A 43 -17.73 16.92 -10.78
C ASP A 43 -16.80 17.60 -11.80
N GLY A 44 -16.51 16.90 -12.90
CA GLY A 44 -15.69 17.45 -13.97
C GLY A 44 -14.74 16.44 -14.61
N HIS A 45 -13.80 16.96 -15.39
CA HIS A 45 -12.88 16.15 -16.21
C HIS A 45 -11.62 15.70 -15.47
N PHE A 46 -11.51 15.94 -14.16
CA PHE A 46 -10.40 15.46 -13.33
C PHE A 46 -10.29 13.93 -13.31
N TRP A 47 -11.42 13.22 -13.40
CA TRP A 47 -11.51 11.78 -13.11
C TRP A 47 -11.45 10.88 -14.35
N LYS A 48 -10.61 9.86 -14.31
CA LYS A 48 -10.67 8.68 -15.17
C LYS A 48 -11.89 7.84 -14.82
N ASN A 49 -12.07 7.55 -13.53
CA ASN A 49 -13.27 6.94 -12.96
C ASN A 49 -13.81 7.88 -11.88
N ASN A 50 -15.09 8.27 -11.94
CA ASN A 50 -15.67 9.13 -10.90
C ASN A 50 -15.79 8.33 -9.58
N ILE A 51 -15.09 8.80 -8.55
CA ILE A 51 -15.06 8.22 -7.20
C ILE A 51 -15.64 9.16 -6.13
N SER A 52 -16.30 10.25 -6.53
CA SER A 52 -16.74 11.31 -5.60
C SER A 52 -17.63 10.78 -4.47
N ASP A 53 -18.54 9.84 -4.73
CA ASP A 53 -19.37 9.22 -3.67
C ASP A 53 -18.55 8.45 -2.63
N GLN A 54 -17.50 7.74 -3.05
CA GLN A 54 -16.59 7.03 -2.16
C GLN A 54 -15.77 8.00 -1.30
N LEU A 55 -15.29 9.09 -1.91
CA LEU A 55 -14.55 10.14 -1.21
C LEU A 55 -15.44 10.82 -0.16
N LEU A 56 -16.62 11.31 -0.54
CA LEU A 56 -17.57 11.97 0.37
C LEU A 56 -17.99 11.06 1.53
N ASN A 57 -18.28 9.79 1.26
CA ASN A 57 -18.64 8.84 2.31
C ASN A 57 -17.52 8.65 3.35
N ALA A 58 -16.25 8.71 2.94
CA ALA A 58 -15.11 8.71 3.86
C ALA A 58 -14.95 10.02 4.63
N LEU A 59 -15.28 11.18 4.05
CA LEU A 59 -15.37 12.45 4.79
C LEU A 59 -16.44 12.36 5.88
N CYS A 60 -17.63 11.85 5.53
CA CYS A 60 -18.74 11.72 6.48
C CYS A 60 -18.44 10.74 7.63
N TYR A 61 -17.62 9.72 7.37
CA TYR A 61 -17.14 8.79 8.39
C TYR A 61 -16.33 9.49 9.50
N VAL A 62 -15.54 10.51 9.15
CA VAL A 62 -14.71 11.25 10.12
C VAL A 62 -15.57 11.95 11.17
N TYR A 63 -16.65 12.64 10.79
CA TYR A 63 -17.55 13.25 11.77
C TYR A 63 -18.18 12.21 12.72
N ILE A 64 -18.51 11.02 12.21
CA ILE A 64 -19.08 9.93 13.03
C ILE A 64 -18.05 9.45 14.05
N ARG A 65 -16.79 9.25 13.64
CA ARG A 65 -15.68 8.87 14.54
C ARG A 65 -15.43 9.91 15.63
N GLU A 66 -15.31 11.18 15.24
CA GLU A 66 -15.01 12.29 16.13
C GLU A 66 -16.09 12.46 17.22
N LYS A 67 -17.37 12.41 16.84
CA LYS A 67 -18.49 12.43 17.79
C LYS A 67 -18.45 11.28 18.80
N ASN A 68 -17.99 10.11 18.38
CA ASN A 68 -17.91 8.92 19.23
C ASN A 68 -16.71 8.92 20.19
N LYS A 69 -15.79 9.92 20.10
CA LYS A 69 -14.65 10.13 21.01
C LYS A 69 -13.75 8.90 21.22
N THR A 70 -13.69 7.99 20.25
CA THR A 70 -12.92 6.75 20.34
C THR A 70 -11.44 7.00 20.06
N LYS A 71 -10.66 7.37 21.09
CA LYS A 71 -9.18 7.50 21.16
C LYS A 71 -8.47 8.33 20.06
N ASN A 72 -7.40 9.02 20.47
CA ASN A 72 -6.50 9.81 19.61
C ASN A 72 -5.62 8.95 18.67
N GLU A 73 -6.21 8.12 17.80
CA GLU A 73 -5.55 7.73 16.55
C GLU A 73 -5.67 8.89 15.57
N ASN A 74 -4.62 9.18 14.79
CA ASN A 74 -4.61 10.34 13.90
C ASN A 74 -5.42 10.06 12.61
N LEU A 75 -6.74 9.98 12.78
CA LEU A 75 -7.71 9.68 11.73
C LEU A 75 -7.58 10.65 10.54
N CYS A 76 -7.16 11.89 10.78
CA CYS A 76 -6.92 12.89 9.75
C CYS A 76 -5.70 12.58 8.87
N ASN A 77 -4.61 12.04 9.43
CA ASN A 77 -3.49 11.54 8.63
C ASN A 77 -3.88 10.29 7.83
N TYR A 78 -4.59 9.34 8.46
CA TYR A 78 -5.12 8.18 7.75
C TYR A 78 -6.05 8.59 6.61
N LEU A 79 -6.96 9.54 6.84
CA LEU A 79 -7.81 10.10 5.80
C LEU A 79 -6.97 10.71 4.68
N TYR A 80 -5.97 11.53 5.00
CA TYR A 80 -5.11 12.17 4.01
C TYR A 80 -4.46 11.16 3.06
N TYR A 81 -3.81 10.13 3.60
CA TYR A 81 -3.10 9.12 2.81
C TYR A 81 -4.04 8.13 2.11
N TRP A 82 -5.22 7.86 2.66
CA TRP A 82 -6.26 7.09 1.98
C TRP A 82 -6.82 7.88 0.79
N LEU A 83 -7.25 9.12 1.02
CA LEU A 83 -7.75 10.03 -0.02
C LEU A 83 -6.72 10.18 -1.13
N GLY A 84 -5.47 10.50 -0.78
CA GLY A 84 -4.42 10.73 -1.76
C GLY A 84 -4.17 9.51 -2.66
N SER A 85 -4.23 8.30 -2.10
CA SER A 85 -4.13 7.06 -2.87
C SER A 85 -5.30 6.91 -3.85
N LYS A 86 -6.54 7.03 -3.34
CA LYS A 86 -7.76 6.90 -4.16
C LYS A 86 -7.79 7.94 -5.30
N VAL A 87 -7.38 9.17 -4.99
CA VAL A 87 -7.30 10.29 -5.94
C VAL A 87 -6.28 9.99 -7.03
N LEU A 88 -5.02 9.70 -6.69
CA LEU A 88 -3.96 9.46 -7.70
C LEU A 88 -4.28 8.32 -8.66
N THR A 89 -4.80 7.20 -8.17
CA THR A 89 -5.18 6.05 -9.02
C THR A 89 -6.35 6.37 -9.97
N ASN A 90 -7.18 7.38 -9.68
CA ASN A 90 -8.40 7.69 -10.45
C ASN A 90 -8.40 9.06 -11.16
N LEU A 91 -7.36 9.88 -11.01
CA LEU A 91 -7.18 11.09 -11.82
C LEU A 91 -6.84 10.75 -13.29
N ARG A 92 -7.27 11.62 -14.22
CA ARG A 92 -6.80 11.58 -15.62
C ARG A 92 -5.36 12.08 -15.75
N LEU A 93 -5.03 13.13 -15.00
CA LEU A 93 -3.74 13.82 -15.06
C LEU A 93 -3.26 14.06 -13.62
N LYS A 94 -2.11 13.46 -13.25
CA LYS A 94 -1.62 13.43 -11.85
C LYS A 94 -1.37 14.84 -11.27
N TYR A 95 -1.09 15.85 -12.08
CA TYR A 95 -0.79 17.21 -11.59
C TYR A 95 -1.99 17.87 -10.86
N PHE A 96 -3.23 17.50 -11.17
CA PHE A 96 -4.43 17.99 -10.45
C PHE A 96 -4.55 17.48 -9.00
N PHE A 97 -3.67 16.58 -8.57
CA PHE A 97 -3.67 16.00 -7.22
C PHE A 97 -3.80 17.03 -6.09
N PHE A 98 -2.97 18.07 -6.11
CA PHE A 98 -2.95 19.07 -5.04
C PHE A 98 -4.25 19.90 -4.98
N GLU A 99 -4.83 20.20 -6.14
CA GLU A 99 -6.08 20.94 -6.29
C GLU A 99 -7.27 20.10 -5.80
N VAL A 100 -7.38 18.87 -6.28
CA VAL A 100 -8.46 17.95 -5.90
C VAL A 100 -8.40 17.57 -4.41
N ILE A 101 -7.21 17.35 -3.84
CA ILE A 101 -7.06 17.12 -2.40
C ILE A 101 -7.43 18.37 -1.59
N LYS A 102 -7.13 19.58 -2.09
CA LYS A 102 -7.58 20.81 -1.43
C LYS A 102 -9.11 20.89 -1.43
N GLU A 103 -9.74 20.67 -2.59
CA GLU A 103 -11.19 20.74 -2.77
C GLU A 103 -11.93 19.75 -1.83
N ILE A 104 -11.41 18.53 -1.69
CA ILE A 104 -11.93 17.52 -0.77
C ILE A 104 -11.86 17.98 0.70
N TYR A 105 -10.79 18.66 1.12
CA TYR A 105 -10.66 19.19 2.48
C TYR A 105 -11.51 20.46 2.72
N ASP A 106 -11.76 21.25 1.68
CA ASP A 106 -12.70 22.36 1.75
C ASP A 106 -14.13 21.83 1.91
N ILE A 107 -14.52 20.73 1.23
CA ILE A 107 -15.80 20.02 1.45
C ILE A 107 -15.89 19.43 2.87
N LEU A 108 -14.80 18.87 3.40
CA LEU A 108 -14.71 18.39 4.79
C LEU A 108 -14.85 19.53 5.84
N SER A 109 -14.70 20.78 5.42
CA SER A 109 -14.91 21.95 6.28
C SER A 109 -16.35 22.45 6.29
N GLU A 110 -17.23 21.92 5.42
CA GLU A 110 -18.65 22.34 5.32
C GLU A 110 -19.61 21.47 6.14
N GLY A 111 -19.25 20.24 6.50
CA GLY A 111 -20.17 19.33 7.18
C GLY A 111 -20.59 19.83 8.56
N GLU A 112 -19.63 20.20 9.40
CA GLU A 112 -19.86 20.68 10.78
C GLU A 112 -19.12 21.99 11.08
N PRO A 113 -19.58 22.80 12.05
CA PRO A 113 -18.86 24.00 12.47
C PRO A 113 -17.52 23.67 13.11
N GLY A 114 -16.43 24.18 12.55
CA GLY A 114 -15.06 23.97 13.01
C GLY A 114 -14.26 23.00 12.13
N LYS A 115 -12.93 23.09 12.18
CA LYS A 115 -12.06 22.24 11.36
C LYS A 115 -11.87 20.88 12.02
N VAL A 116 -12.53 19.87 11.48
CA VAL A 116 -12.48 18.49 11.99
C VAL A 116 -11.16 17.81 11.65
N CYS A 117 -10.67 18.00 10.42
CA CYS A 117 -9.30 17.70 10.04
C CYS A 117 -8.63 18.90 9.38
N ASN A 118 -7.37 19.15 9.73
CA ASN A 118 -6.52 20.06 8.98
C ASN A 118 -5.82 19.30 7.85
N ARG A 119 -5.53 20.01 6.76
CA ARG A 119 -4.60 19.53 5.73
C ARG A 119 -3.20 19.40 6.36
N VAL A 120 -2.41 18.44 5.88
CA VAL A 120 -0.98 18.35 6.21
C VAL A 120 -0.27 19.68 5.89
N GLU A 121 0.59 20.13 6.80
CA GLU A 121 1.18 21.48 6.82
C GLU A 121 2.16 21.74 5.66
N TYR A 122 2.85 20.71 5.18
CA TYR A 122 3.81 20.78 4.08
C TYR A 122 3.19 20.35 2.74
N SER A 123 3.67 20.95 1.64
CA SER A 123 3.20 20.68 0.29
C SER A 123 3.61 19.30 -0.21
N ILE A 124 2.72 18.33 -0.07
CA ILE A 124 2.84 17.02 -0.73
C ILE A 124 2.26 17.13 -2.16
N TYR A 125 3.13 16.93 -3.15
CA TYR A 125 2.79 16.85 -4.56
C TYR A 125 2.67 15.39 -5.04
N HIS A 126 2.15 15.20 -6.24
CA HIS A 126 1.83 13.87 -6.80
C HIS A 126 3.04 12.97 -7.05
N ASP A 127 4.21 13.56 -7.27
CA ASP A 127 5.50 12.90 -7.53
C ASP A 127 6.06 12.27 -6.25
N ASN A 128 6.00 12.98 -5.12
CA ASN A 128 6.55 12.53 -3.84
C ASN A 128 5.49 11.93 -2.88
N PHE A 129 4.18 12.01 -3.18
CA PHE A 129 3.11 11.50 -2.31
C PHE A 129 3.32 10.05 -1.87
N HIS A 130 3.67 9.16 -2.79
CA HIS A 130 3.85 7.74 -2.50
C HIS A 130 4.98 7.49 -1.49
N LYS A 131 6.03 8.34 -1.48
CA LYS A 131 7.12 8.26 -0.51
C LYS A 131 6.67 8.71 0.87
N TYR A 132 5.97 9.85 0.99
CA TYR A 132 5.37 10.28 2.26
C TYR A 132 4.40 9.25 2.83
N LYS A 133 3.53 8.69 1.98
CA LYS A 133 2.61 7.63 2.38
C LYS A 133 3.36 6.41 2.91
N LEU A 134 4.42 5.98 2.23
CA LEU A 134 5.21 4.83 2.67
C LEU A 134 5.92 5.08 4.01
N VAL A 135 6.48 6.28 4.20
CA VAL A 135 7.07 6.68 5.50
C VAL A 135 6.02 6.62 6.61
N TYR A 136 4.82 7.15 6.35
CA TYR A 136 3.71 7.12 7.31
C TYR A 136 3.24 5.68 7.60
N ASP A 137 2.95 4.88 6.58
CA ASP A 137 2.47 3.51 6.72
C ASP A 137 3.45 2.64 7.53
N LEU A 138 4.74 2.69 7.20
CA LEU A 138 5.77 1.98 7.96
C LEU A 138 5.86 2.47 9.41
N SER A 139 5.63 3.76 9.66
CA SER A 139 5.72 4.35 10.99
C SER A 139 4.56 3.95 11.91
N GLU A 140 3.34 3.91 11.39
CA GLU A 140 2.14 3.52 12.14
C GLU A 140 2.13 2.02 12.48
N ASP A 141 2.59 1.17 11.57
CA ASP A 141 2.63 -0.29 11.75
C ASP A 141 3.83 -0.79 12.56
N TYR A 142 4.87 0.04 12.73
CA TYR A 142 6.11 -0.30 13.44
C TYR A 142 5.86 -0.84 14.86
N ASN A 143 4.96 -0.21 15.64
CA ASN A 143 4.71 -0.63 17.03
C ASN A 143 3.98 -1.97 17.13
N THR A 144 3.07 -2.25 16.19
CA THR A 144 2.38 -3.54 16.11
C THR A 144 3.37 -4.65 15.79
N TYR A 145 4.20 -4.49 14.75
CA TYR A 145 5.28 -5.43 14.45
C TYR A 145 6.26 -5.61 15.61
N LYS A 146 6.71 -4.51 16.25
CA LYS A 146 7.60 -4.57 17.43
C LYS A 146 7.03 -5.46 18.53
N SER A 147 5.73 -5.38 18.80
CA SER A 147 5.06 -6.19 19.82
C SER A 147 5.12 -7.69 19.53
N HIS A 148 5.05 -8.09 18.26
CA HIS A 148 5.10 -9.48 17.83
C HIS A 148 6.50 -10.10 17.99
N PHE A 149 7.56 -9.28 18.02
CA PHE A 149 8.96 -9.71 18.15
C PHE A 149 9.56 -9.52 19.56
N ILE A 150 8.74 -9.30 20.60
CA ILE A 150 9.19 -9.28 22.01
C ILE A 150 9.88 -10.60 22.38
N LYS A 151 9.40 -11.72 21.84
CA LYS A 151 10.09 -13.02 21.89
C LYS A 151 10.89 -13.18 20.60
N PRO A 152 12.20 -13.43 20.65
CA PRO A 152 13.00 -13.67 19.45
C PRO A 152 12.51 -14.90 18.68
N ASN A 153 12.52 -14.80 17.34
CA ASN A 153 12.18 -15.88 16.41
C ASN A 153 10.85 -16.63 16.70
N PRO A 154 9.71 -15.90 16.78
CA PRO A 154 8.39 -16.50 16.96
C PRO A 154 8.03 -17.39 15.77
N SER A 155 7.14 -18.36 15.96
CA SER A 155 6.61 -19.16 14.84
C SER A 155 5.67 -18.31 13.98
N CYS A 156 5.73 -18.47 12.66
CA CYS A 156 4.86 -17.75 11.72
C CYS A 156 4.37 -18.64 10.57
N ASP A 157 3.28 -18.21 9.92
CA ASP A 157 2.89 -18.70 8.61
C ASP A 157 3.65 -17.97 7.49
N LYS A 158 3.42 -18.40 6.23
CA LYS A 158 4.09 -17.84 5.07
C LYS A 158 3.67 -16.41 4.75
N ASP A 159 2.40 -16.07 4.97
CA ASP A 159 1.87 -14.76 4.61
C ASP A 159 2.40 -13.67 5.55
N TYR A 160 2.54 -14.00 6.84
CA TYR A 160 3.23 -13.16 7.81
C TYR A 160 4.74 -13.05 7.47
N GLU A 161 5.40 -14.15 7.09
CA GLU A 161 6.80 -14.14 6.68
C GLU A 161 7.05 -13.24 5.45
N ASP A 162 6.19 -13.32 4.43
CA ASP A 162 6.27 -12.51 3.21
C ASP A 162 5.90 -11.03 3.48
N ALA A 163 4.97 -10.76 4.41
CA ALA A 163 4.64 -9.41 4.85
C ALA A 163 5.81 -8.74 5.61
N ILE A 164 6.44 -9.41 6.59
CA ILE A 164 7.56 -8.84 7.33
C ILE A 164 8.81 -8.66 6.45
N LYS A 165 9.06 -9.58 5.50
CA LYS A 165 10.09 -9.38 4.45
C LYS A 165 9.84 -8.12 3.63
N SER A 166 8.58 -7.88 3.26
CA SER A 166 8.18 -6.71 2.47
C SER A 166 8.32 -5.40 3.25
N TYR A 167 7.90 -5.37 4.52
CA TYR A 167 8.14 -4.25 5.43
C TYR A 167 9.63 -3.90 5.50
N LYS A 168 10.48 -4.89 5.78
CA LYS A 168 11.94 -4.71 5.91
C LYS A 168 12.59 -4.25 4.61
N LEU A 169 12.11 -4.74 3.45
CA LEU A 169 12.60 -4.32 2.13
C LEU A 169 12.30 -2.83 1.87
N LEU A 170 11.05 -2.40 2.08
CA LEU A 170 10.64 -1.01 1.88
C LEU A 170 11.31 -0.06 2.87
N TYR A 171 11.41 -0.47 4.15
CA TYR A 171 12.17 0.25 5.17
C TYR A 171 13.63 0.45 4.76
N LYS A 172 14.33 -0.62 4.35
CA LYS A 172 15.73 -0.55 3.93
C LYS A 172 15.91 0.34 2.69
N LYS A 173 14.95 0.32 1.75
CA LYS A 173 14.98 1.20 0.57
C LYS A 173 14.92 2.67 0.99
N LEU A 174 13.94 3.06 1.81
CA LEU A 174 13.83 4.43 2.33
C LEU A 174 15.05 4.83 3.18
N ARG A 175 15.58 3.90 4.00
CA ARG A 175 16.80 4.15 4.80
C ARG A 175 17.99 4.49 3.91
N ASN A 176 18.22 3.72 2.85
CA ASN A 176 19.28 3.99 1.89
C ASN A 176 19.05 5.32 1.16
N GLU A 177 17.83 5.55 0.66
CA GLU A 177 17.48 6.77 -0.07
C GLU A 177 17.69 8.03 0.79
N CYS A 178 17.20 8.01 2.04
CA CYS A 178 17.28 9.12 2.99
C CYS A 178 18.60 9.22 3.78
N THR A 179 19.63 8.45 3.40
CA THR A 179 21.02 8.56 3.91
C THR A 179 22.03 8.90 2.82
N ILE A 180 21.64 8.86 1.54
CA ILE A 180 22.50 9.22 0.41
C ILE A 180 22.49 10.75 0.24
N GLU A 181 23.63 11.41 0.48
CA GLU A 181 23.82 12.87 0.37
C GLU A 181 23.71 13.44 -1.08
N ARG A 182 23.11 12.72 -2.04
CA ARG A 182 23.27 13.01 -3.49
C ARG A 182 22.09 13.69 -4.19
N THR A 183 21.00 14.01 -3.50
CA THR A 183 19.92 14.81 -4.11
C THR A 183 20.03 16.27 -3.65
N ASN A 184 20.27 17.18 -4.59
CA ASN A 184 20.13 18.64 -4.43
C ASN A 184 18.66 19.08 -4.24
N TYR A 185 17.82 18.19 -3.73
CA TYR A 185 16.39 18.38 -3.54
C TYR A 185 16.11 18.13 -2.06
N TYR A 186 15.53 19.11 -1.38
CA TYR A 186 15.16 19.00 0.03
C TYR A 186 13.92 18.12 0.16
N ASP A 187 14.14 16.81 0.08
CA ASP A 187 13.11 15.78 0.10
C ASP A 187 12.57 15.61 1.53
N HIS A 188 11.70 16.53 1.94
CA HIS A 188 11.03 16.63 3.24
C HIS A 188 10.48 15.29 3.82
N TYR A 189 10.14 14.29 3.00
CA TYR A 189 9.75 12.96 3.51
C TYR A 189 10.92 12.24 4.22
N CYS A 190 12.16 12.52 3.84
CA CYS A 190 13.36 12.03 4.50
C CYS A 190 13.58 12.68 5.86
N ASP A 191 13.18 13.94 6.07
CA ASP A 191 13.17 14.54 7.41
C ASP A 191 12.20 13.80 8.33
N VAL A 192 10.98 13.54 7.85
CA VAL A 192 9.94 12.81 8.57
C VAL A 192 10.41 11.37 8.87
N PHE A 193 11.01 10.71 7.88
CA PHE A 193 11.57 9.37 8.03
C PHE A 193 12.70 9.33 9.07
N ASN A 194 13.71 10.19 8.94
CA ASN A 194 14.87 10.21 9.84
C ASN A 194 14.49 10.66 11.27
N LYS A 195 13.48 11.52 11.41
CA LYS A 195 12.89 11.90 12.72
C LYS A 195 12.19 10.72 13.40
N TYR A 196 11.51 9.85 12.66
CA TYR A 196 10.80 8.70 13.24
C TYR A 196 11.69 7.45 13.39
N PHE A 197 12.55 7.16 12.42
CA PHE A 197 13.37 5.96 12.33
C PHE A 197 14.82 6.24 12.74
N THR A 198 15.02 6.33 14.05
CA THR A 198 16.32 6.40 14.72
C THR A 198 17.12 5.10 14.55
N GLN A 199 18.41 5.10 14.94
CA GLN A 199 19.31 3.96 14.71
C GLN A 199 18.95 2.73 15.55
N ASP A 200 18.43 2.90 16.76
CA ASP A 200 17.87 1.81 17.58
C ASP A 200 16.72 1.09 16.85
N LYS A 201 15.83 1.82 16.19
CA LYS A 201 14.75 1.23 15.39
C LYS A 201 15.28 0.46 14.17
N ASN A 202 16.36 0.94 13.54
CA ASN A 202 17.01 0.21 12.44
C ASN A 202 17.46 -1.18 12.89
N ASP A 203 18.07 -1.26 14.07
CA ASP A 203 18.66 -2.50 14.59
C ASP A 203 17.56 -3.47 15.04
N GLU A 204 16.49 -2.96 15.66
CA GLU A 204 15.26 -3.72 15.93
C GLU A 204 14.63 -4.29 14.65
N ILE A 205 14.32 -3.44 13.65
CA ILE A 205 13.69 -3.86 12.39
C ILE A 205 14.57 -4.89 11.66
N SER A 206 15.89 -4.72 11.70
CA SER A 206 16.84 -5.66 11.13
C SER A 206 16.78 -7.04 11.80
N SER A 207 16.57 -7.10 13.12
CA SER A 207 16.47 -8.34 13.90
C SER A 207 15.18 -9.14 13.66
N TRP A 208 14.11 -8.49 13.18
CA TRP A 208 12.80 -9.14 13.02
C TRP A 208 12.83 -10.29 12.01
N THR A 209 12.72 -11.50 12.53
CA THR A 209 12.72 -12.77 11.79
C THR A 209 11.81 -13.75 12.53
N CYS A 210 11.12 -14.62 11.79
CA CYS A 210 10.20 -15.59 12.36
C CYS A 210 10.49 -16.99 11.78
N LYS A 211 10.17 -18.02 12.55
CA LYS A 211 10.34 -19.42 12.15
C LYS A 211 9.11 -19.85 11.37
N LEU A 212 9.25 -19.93 10.05
CA LEU A 212 8.21 -20.48 9.19
C LEU A 212 7.82 -21.89 9.68
N ARG A 213 6.53 -22.09 9.91
CA ARG A 213 6.00 -23.42 10.21
C ARG A 213 5.94 -24.21 8.91
N GLU A 214 6.56 -25.40 8.89
CA GLU A 214 6.23 -26.38 7.87
C GLU A 214 4.74 -26.72 8.03
N THR A 215 3.93 -26.41 7.02
CA THR A 215 2.55 -26.90 6.96
C THR A 215 2.61 -28.42 6.88
N ASP A 216 2.11 -29.09 7.91
CA ASP A 216 2.10 -30.55 8.01
C ASP A 216 1.49 -31.15 6.73
N LYS A 217 2.31 -31.82 5.91
CA LYS A 217 1.88 -32.49 4.67
C LYS A 217 1.14 -33.81 4.98
N GLN A 218 0.10 -33.77 5.81
CA GLN A 218 -0.59 -34.96 6.30
C GLN A 218 -1.88 -35.33 5.55
N ASP A 219 -2.36 -34.51 4.59
CA ASP A 219 -3.58 -34.80 3.82
C ASP A 219 -3.35 -35.44 2.43
N GLN A 220 -2.21 -36.12 2.21
CA GLN A 220 -1.94 -36.85 0.94
C GLN A 220 -1.29 -38.25 1.10
N GLN A 221 -1.44 -38.90 2.26
CA GLN A 221 -1.03 -40.31 2.43
C GLN A 221 -2.17 -41.21 2.95
N LEU A 222 -3.30 -41.20 2.25
CA LEU A 222 -4.34 -42.23 2.45
C LEU A 222 -5.13 -42.53 1.17
N GLU A 223 -4.40 -42.92 0.12
CA GLU A 223 -4.95 -43.77 -0.95
C GLU A 223 -3.83 -44.64 -1.54
N LYS A 224 -3.74 -45.88 -1.02
CA LYS A 224 -3.00 -46.99 -1.64
C LYS A 224 -3.86 -48.24 -1.55
N GLU A 225 -4.74 -48.42 -2.53
CA GLU A 225 -5.17 -49.77 -2.93
C GLU A 225 -4.46 -50.16 -4.23
N PRO A 226 -3.98 -51.41 -4.35
CA PRO A 226 -3.34 -51.90 -5.56
C PRO A 226 -4.37 -52.30 -6.61
N ARG A 227 -4.19 -51.84 -7.85
CA ARG A 227 -4.96 -52.32 -9.02
C ARG A 227 -4.09 -53.23 -9.88
N GLU A 228 -4.67 -54.34 -10.33
CA GLU A 228 -4.01 -55.47 -10.97
C GLU A 228 -3.36 -55.16 -12.34
N GLU A 229 -2.36 -55.96 -12.71
CA GLU A 229 -1.80 -56.04 -14.07
C GLU A 229 -2.85 -56.66 -15.02
N ALA A 230 -2.93 -56.50 -16.35
CA ALA A 230 -2.03 -56.11 -17.45
C ALA A 230 -2.93 -55.92 -18.72
N PRO A 231 -2.47 -55.89 -20.00
CA PRO A 231 -1.11 -55.77 -20.53
C PRO A 231 -0.92 -54.65 -21.59
N LYS A 232 0.34 -54.44 -21.98
CA LYS A 232 0.80 -53.43 -22.97
C LYS A 232 0.45 -53.81 -24.42
N LYS A 233 0.37 -52.82 -25.31
CA LYS A 233 0.70 -52.95 -26.74
C LYS A 233 1.68 -51.86 -27.19
N HIS A 234 2.75 -52.28 -27.87
CA HIS A 234 3.70 -51.44 -28.60
C HIS A 234 3.10 -50.94 -29.92
N ILE A 235 3.47 -49.71 -30.34
CA ILE A 235 3.99 -49.40 -31.70
C ILE A 235 5.13 -48.36 -31.53
N GLN A 236 6.07 -48.32 -32.48
CA GLN A 236 7.38 -47.66 -32.44
C GLN A 236 7.49 -46.56 -33.53
N GLU A 237 8.65 -45.88 -33.61
CA GLU A 237 9.15 -45.11 -34.78
C GLU A 237 8.48 -43.73 -35.10
N GLU A 238 9.19 -42.66 -35.52
CA GLU A 238 10.66 -42.45 -35.63
C GLU A 238 11.07 -40.96 -35.54
N LEU A 239 12.39 -40.69 -35.56
CA LEU A 239 13.07 -39.39 -35.39
C LEU A 239 12.87 -38.44 -36.58
N THR A 240 12.83 -37.11 -36.40
CA THR A 240 13.99 -36.17 -36.43
C THR A 240 13.43 -34.74 -36.43
N ALA A 241 14.12 -33.63 -36.12
CA ALA A 241 15.42 -33.26 -35.51
C ALA A 241 15.27 -31.76 -35.06
N GLY A 242 16.15 -31.03 -34.36
CA GLY A 242 17.52 -31.22 -33.89
C GLY A 242 18.22 -29.85 -33.78
N ARG A 243 18.20 -29.20 -32.59
CA ARG A 243 19.16 -28.14 -32.25
C ARG A 243 19.36 -28.00 -30.74
N VAL A 244 20.59 -28.16 -30.29
CA VAL A 244 21.03 -27.90 -28.91
C VAL A 244 21.34 -26.41 -28.75
N ARG A 245 20.82 -25.77 -27.68
CA ARG A 245 21.66 -24.95 -26.78
C ARG A 245 20.95 -24.44 -25.51
N ILE A 246 21.74 -24.52 -24.44
CA ILE A 246 21.75 -23.72 -23.20
C ILE A 246 20.56 -23.90 -22.25
N GLN A 247 20.92 -24.40 -21.07
CA GLN A 247 20.18 -24.39 -19.83
C GLN A 247 20.28 -22.99 -19.21
N GLU A 248 19.16 -22.27 -19.12
CA GLU A 248 19.00 -21.14 -18.21
C GLU A 248 18.02 -21.54 -17.12
N ASP A 249 18.55 -21.81 -15.93
CA ASP A 249 17.77 -21.95 -14.72
C ASP A 249 17.22 -20.59 -14.28
N SER A 250 16.07 -20.63 -13.60
CA SER A 250 15.49 -19.59 -12.70
C SER A 250 14.51 -18.51 -13.25
N TYR A 251 13.57 -18.15 -12.36
CA TYR A 251 12.60 -17.03 -12.38
C TYR A 251 11.32 -17.09 -13.22
N ALA A 252 10.35 -17.86 -12.71
CA ALA A 252 8.94 -17.41 -12.63
C ALA A 252 8.49 -17.57 -11.15
N PRO A 253 7.79 -16.61 -10.53
CA PRO A 253 6.40 -16.34 -10.90
C PRO A 253 5.92 -14.87 -10.76
N ALA A 254 5.27 -14.33 -11.79
CA ALA A 254 4.54 -13.05 -11.72
C ALA A 254 3.15 -13.11 -12.41
N ARG A 255 2.45 -14.25 -12.28
CA ARG A 255 1.09 -14.46 -12.84
C ARG A 255 0.11 -14.95 -11.77
N SER A 256 -0.50 -14.01 -11.03
CA SER A 256 -1.65 -14.31 -10.15
C SER A 256 -2.53 -13.10 -9.76
N TRP A 257 -2.07 -11.85 -9.97
CA TRP A 257 -2.63 -10.69 -9.26
C TRP A 257 -3.61 -9.78 -10.03
N ILE A 258 -3.90 -10.06 -11.31
CA ILE A 258 -4.80 -9.22 -12.15
C ILE A 258 -6.25 -9.19 -11.61
N ASN A 259 -6.68 -10.19 -10.84
CA ASN A 259 -8.05 -10.31 -10.33
C ASN A 259 -8.40 -9.36 -9.15
N LYS A 260 -7.50 -8.47 -8.72
CA LYS A 260 -7.74 -7.55 -7.57
C LYS A 260 -8.17 -6.13 -7.96
N LEU A 261 -8.38 -5.87 -9.25
CA LEU A 261 -8.70 -4.55 -9.82
C LEU A 261 -10.20 -4.28 -10.07
N LEU A 262 -11.10 -5.23 -9.77
CA LEU A 262 -12.55 -5.08 -10.01
C LEU A 262 -13.38 -5.64 -8.84
N GLY A 263 -13.95 -4.74 -8.03
CA GLY A 263 -15.07 -5.04 -7.14
C GLY A 263 -14.73 -5.75 -5.81
N MET A 264 -15.60 -5.54 -4.82
CA MET A 264 -15.48 -6.14 -3.49
C MET A 264 -15.84 -7.63 -3.51
N ASN A 265 -15.05 -8.45 -2.80
CA ASN A 265 -15.46 -9.59 -1.93
C ASN A 265 -14.56 -10.84 -2.05
N LYS A 266 -13.48 -10.89 -1.26
CA LYS A 266 -13.19 -11.94 -0.26
C LYS A 266 -11.86 -11.65 0.44
N ILE A 267 -11.77 -12.09 1.70
CA ILE A 267 -10.55 -12.00 2.50
C ILE A 267 -9.61 -13.09 2.00
N THR A 268 -8.63 -12.70 1.18
CA THR A 268 -7.47 -13.53 0.84
C THR A 268 -6.21 -12.66 0.87
N ASN A 269 -5.28 -13.11 1.73
CA ASN A 269 -3.95 -12.62 2.06
C ASN A 269 -3.59 -11.26 1.45
N ARG A 270 -3.72 -10.22 2.29
CA ARG A 270 -3.21 -8.89 1.98
C ARG A 270 -1.94 -8.68 2.77
N ASN A 271 -0.80 -8.99 2.15
CA ASN A 271 0.42 -8.26 2.44
C ASN A 271 0.15 -6.77 2.08
N PRO A 272 0.07 -5.85 3.06
CA PRO A 272 -0.31 -4.45 2.80
C PRO A 272 0.74 -3.71 1.97
N TYR A 273 1.97 -4.23 1.94
CA TYR A 273 3.13 -3.66 1.26
C TYR A 273 3.32 -4.19 -0.18
N ALA A 274 2.48 -5.12 -0.63
CA ALA A 274 2.55 -5.71 -1.98
C ALA A 274 1.91 -4.84 -3.08
N ASN A 275 1.81 -3.52 -2.89
CA ASN A 275 1.19 -2.64 -3.89
C ASN A 275 2.11 -2.47 -5.12
N GLN A 276 1.63 -2.88 -6.29
CA GLN A 276 2.34 -2.72 -7.55
C GLN A 276 2.55 -1.25 -7.95
N GLU A 277 1.68 -0.32 -7.56
CA GLU A 277 1.89 1.11 -7.85
C GLU A 277 3.10 1.66 -7.09
N LEU A 278 3.29 1.28 -5.82
CA LEU A 278 4.51 1.59 -5.07
C LEU A 278 5.74 1.00 -5.78
N MET A 279 5.69 -0.25 -6.23
CA MET A 279 6.83 -0.89 -6.91
C MET A 279 7.07 -0.37 -8.34
N ALA A 280 6.07 0.22 -9.00
CA ALA A 280 6.18 0.75 -10.36
C ALA A 280 6.76 2.18 -10.39
N ASP A 281 6.30 3.09 -9.51
CA ASP A 281 6.90 4.44 -9.40
C ASP A 281 8.37 4.37 -8.88
N PHE A 282 8.80 3.20 -8.39
CA PHE A 282 10.20 2.88 -8.07
C PHE A 282 11.06 2.39 -9.25
N TYR A 283 10.49 2.20 -10.44
CA TYR A 283 11.18 1.92 -11.71
C TYR A 283 10.81 3.01 -12.73
N GLN A 284 11.42 4.19 -12.63
CA GLN A 284 11.35 5.18 -13.70
C GLN A 284 12.43 4.91 -14.77
N PRO A 285 12.09 4.97 -16.07
CA PRO A 285 13.07 5.06 -17.16
C PRO A 285 13.91 6.33 -17.05
N GLU A 286 15.12 6.31 -17.58
CA GLU A 286 16.14 7.37 -17.42
C GLU A 286 15.81 8.71 -18.11
N ASP A 287 14.72 8.78 -18.89
CA ASP A 287 14.44 9.86 -19.86
C ASP A 287 13.66 11.09 -19.31
N PHE A 288 13.28 11.10 -18.03
CA PHE A 288 12.45 12.18 -17.45
C PHE A 288 13.14 13.57 -17.34
N TYR A 289 14.42 13.67 -17.69
CA TYR A 289 15.17 14.93 -17.65
C TYR A 289 14.84 15.92 -18.78
N SER A 290 14.18 15.50 -19.87
CA SER A 290 14.04 16.34 -21.08
C SER A 290 12.87 17.35 -21.10
N GLU A 291 11.87 17.25 -20.22
CA GLU A 291 10.68 18.14 -20.27
C GLU A 291 10.77 19.40 -19.40
N ARG A 292 11.70 19.50 -18.45
CA ARG A 292 11.79 20.67 -17.54
C ARG A 292 12.46 21.90 -18.15
N ASP A 293 13.23 21.76 -19.23
CA ASP A 293 13.93 22.89 -19.88
C ASP A 293 12.99 23.88 -20.61
N ARG A 294 11.69 23.56 -20.75
CA ARG A 294 10.72 24.42 -21.46
C ARG A 294 10.13 25.58 -20.65
N TYR A 295 10.43 25.72 -19.36
CA TYR A 295 9.80 26.74 -18.48
C TYR A 295 10.76 27.76 -17.86
N ASN A 296 12.03 27.80 -18.26
CA ASN A 296 12.95 28.90 -17.91
C ASN A 296 12.72 30.13 -18.79
N ILE A 297 11.57 30.80 -18.65
CA ILE A 297 11.36 32.15 -19.20
C ILE A 297 11.87 33.16 -18.16
N MET A 298 13.00 33.78 -18.49
CA MET A 298 13.73 34.74 -17.67
C MET A 298 12.91 36.00 -17.41
N TYR A 299 12.58 36.29 -16.16
CA TYR A 299 11.94 37.55 -15.77
C TYR A 299 13.03 38.62 -15.56
N ASN A 300 13.16 39.53 -16.51
CA ASN A 300 14.12 40.64 -16.47
C ASN A 300 13.36 41.94 -16.16
N PRO A 301 13.52 42.55 -14.97
CA PRO A 301 12.88 43.82 -14.66
C PRO A 301 13.66 45.00 -15.27
N GLU A 302 12.94 45.87 -15.98
CA GLU A 302 13.30 47.28 -16.18
C GLU A 302 12.53 48.15 -15.17
#